data_AF-A0AAV2RDP2-F1
#
_entry.id   AF-A0AAV2RDP2-F1
#
_cell.length_a   1.000
_cell.length_b   1.000
_cell.length_c   1.000
_cell.angle_alpha   90.00
_cell.angle_beta   90.00
_cell.angle_gamma   90.00
#
_symmetry.space_group_name_H-M   'P 1'
#
loop_
_entity.id
_entity.type
_entity.pdbx_description
1 polymer ?
#
loop_
_entity_poly.entity_id
_entity_poly.type
_entity_poly.pdbx_seq_one_letter_code
_entity_poly.pdbx_strand_id
1 'polypeptide(L)'
;ITGKWSGVSAGGCPNHPATYPNNPMYQFRVEQDLVALRVELKAPKEVQIGFEILCVEAKNTEAKGYFSKKGSGSYRSGYVVLELENFVAGVYNLIPSTFYAGVEAPYFLNIYAPTALKVNRLK
;
A
#
# COMPACT_ATOMS: atom_id res chain seq x y z
N ILE A 1 10.13 -4.96 -2.70
CA ILE A 1 10.50 -4.43 -1.35
C ILE A 1 10.34 -5.56 -0.34
N THR A 2 11.30 -5.76 0.56
CA THR A 2 11.21 -6.72 1.66
C THR A 2 11.02 -5.96 2.97
N GLY A 3 9.98 -6.29 3.72
CA GLY A 3 9.65 -5.62 4.99
C GLY A 3 9.13 -6.60 6.04
N LYS A 4 8.76 -6.07 7.21
CA LYS A 4 8.09 -6.83 8.26
C LYS A 4 7.21 -5.93 9.11
N TRP A 5 6.15 -6.49 9.69
CA TRP A 5 5.46 -5.94 10.83
C TRP A 5 6.12 -6.50 12.08
N SER A 6 6.57 -5.63 13.00
CA SER A 6 7.20 -6.04 14.26
C SER A 6 7.12 -4.93 15.31
N GLY A 7 6.87 -5.29 16.56
CA GLY A 7 6.68 -4.36 17.67
C GLY A 7 5.61 -3.32 17.35
N VAL A 8 5.96 -2.04 17.50
CA VAL A 8 5.03 -0.92 17.26
C VAL A 8 4.47 -0.89 15.84
N SER A 9 5.20 -1.44 14.85
CA SER A 9 4.77 -1.42 13.45
C SER A 9 3.75 -2.51 13.09
N ALA A 10 3.44 -3.44 14.01
CA ALA A 10 2.33 -4.38 13.87
C ALA A 10 1.00 -3.70 14.21
N GLY A 11 0.62 -2.71 13.40
CA GLY A 11 -0.47 -1.79 13.71
C GLY A 11 -1.89 -2.34 13.47
N GLY A 12 -2.03 -3.44 12.74
CA GLY A 12 -3.33 -3.96 12.31
C GLY A 12 -3.99 -3.10 11.23
N CYS A 13 -5.21 -3.43 10.82
CA CYS A 13 -5.94 -2.71 9.77
C CYS A 13 -6.58 -1.41 10.29
N PRO A 14 -7.22 -0.58 9.43
CA PRO A 14 -7.86 0.68 9.85
C PRO A 14 -8.92 0.55 10.96
N ASN A 15 -9.45 -0.64 11.21
CA ASN A 15 -10.33 -0.92 12.35
C ASN A 15 -9.62 -0.81 13.71
N HIS A 16 -8.29 -0.68 13.72
CA HIS A 16 -7.46 -0.44 14.90
C HIS A 16 -6.89 0.99 14.85
N PRO A 17 -7.71 2.04 14.97
CA PRO A 17 -7.29 3.42 14.68
C PRO A 17 -6.14 3.94 15.56
N ALA A 18 -5.99 3.41 16.78
CA ALA A 18 -4.90 3.79 17.69
C ALA A 18 -3.52 3.28 17.23
N THR A 19 -3.48 2.16 16.51
CA THR A 19 -2.22 1.48 16.14
C THR A 19 -1.99 1.42 14.64
N TYR A 20 -3.05 1.55 13.82
CA TYR A 20 -2.96 1.60 12.36
C TYR A 20 -1.94 2.62 11.84
N PRO A 21 -1.84 3.84 12.41
CA PRO A 21 -0.83 4.81 11.99
C PRO A 21 0.61 4.35 12.23
N ASN A 22 0.86 3.28 12.98
CA ASN A 22 2.22 2.80 13.24
C ASN A 22 2.71 1.81 12.17
N ASN A 23 1.82 1.30 11.30
CA ASN A 23 2.22 0.38 10.22
C ASN A 23 3.32 1.00 9.34
N PRO A 24 4.16 0.16 8.71
CA PRO A 24 5.14 0.63 7.74
C PRO A 24 4.46 1.46 6.65
N MET A 25 5.17 2.48 6.16
CA MET A 25 4.64 3.36 5.11
C MET A 25 5.72 3.61 4.07
N TYR A 26 5.37 3.38 2.83
CA TYR A 26 6.24 3.61 1.68
C TYR A 26 5.67 4.74 0.85
N GLN A 27 6.51 5.65 0.38
CA GLN A 27 6.11 6.73 -0.50
C GLN A 27 6.76 6.56 -1.86
N PHE A 28 5.98 6.74 -2.92
CA PHE A 28 6.47 6.79 -4.28
C PHE A 28 5.89 7.99 -5.03
N ARG A 29 6.68 8.52 -5.95
CA ARG A 29 6.29 9.62 -6.85
C ARG A 29 6.13 9.08 -8.26
N VAL A 30 5.06 9.50 -8.92
CA VAL A 30 4.72 9.20 -10.30
C VAL A 30 4.77 10.52 -11.07
N GLU A 31 5.74 10.65 -11.99
CA GLU A 31 5.96 11.90 -12.72
C GLU A 31 4.96 12.14 -13.85
N GLN A 32 4.45 11.08 -14.46
CA GLN A 32 3.50 11.11 -15.58
C GLN A 32 2.44 10.05 -15.36
N ASP A 33 1.22 10.30 -15.84
CA ASP A 33 0.11 9.36 -15.72
C ASP A 33 0.52 7.99 -16.26
N LEU A 34 0.17 6.94 -15.52
CA LEU A 34 0.48 5.56 -15.90
C LEU A 34 -0.77 4.92 -16.49
N VAL A 35 -0.58 4.16 -17.57
CA VAL A 35 -1.65 3.33 -18.14
C VAL A 35 -2.16 2.33 -17.10
N ALA A 36 -1.25 1.73 -16.33
CA ALA A 36 -1.59 0.83 -15.24
C ALA A 36 -0.58 0.88 -14.09
N LEU A 37 -1.04 0.57 -12.88
CA LEU A 37 -0.24 0.29 -11.70
C LEU A 37 -0.76 -1.00 -11.05
N ARG A 38 0.13 -1.93 -10.73
CA ARG A 38 -0.21 -3.12 -9.95
C ARG A 38 0.58 -3.15 -8.67
N VAL A 39 -0.09 -3.43 -7.55
CA VAL A 39 0.55 -3.60 -6.25
C VAL A 39 0.20 -4.97 -5.70
N GLU A 40 1.23 -5.72 -5.30
CA GLU A 40 1.10 -7.02 -4.64
C GLU A 40 1.69 -6.98 -3.25
N LEU A 41 0.99 -7.58 -2.30
CA LEU A 41 1.50 -7.84 -0.96
C LEU A 41 1.44 -9.35 -0.68
N LYS A 42 2.57 -9.91 -0.26
CA LYS A 42 2.75 -11.33 0.10
C LYS A 42 3.25 -11.43 1.53
N ALA A 43 2.69 -12.35 2.31
CA ALA A 43 3.11 -12.66 3.68
C ALA A 43 2.89 -14.17 3.96
N PRO A 44 3.25 -14.71 5.13
CA PRO A 44 2.89 -16.08 5.50
C PRO A 44 1.39 -16.36 5.34
N LYS A 45 1.05 -17.58 4.93
CA LYS A 45 -0.33 -17.96 4.56
C LYS A 45 -1.32 -17.84 5.72
N GLU A 46 -0.84 -17.86 6.96
CA GLU A 46 -1.66 -17.78 8.16
C GLU A 46 -2.05 -16.34 8.50
N VAL A 47 -1.39 -15.35 7.87
CA VAL A 47 -1.57 -13.93 8.17
C VAL A 47 -2.56 -13.32 7.19
N GLN A 48 -3.64 -12.74 7.71
CA GLN A 48 -4.58 -11.95 6.92
C GLN A 48 -3.99 -10.56 6.69
N ILE A 49 -3.84 -10.17 5.42
CA ILE A 49 -3.13 -8.96 5.01
C ILE A 49 -3.95 -8.13 4.03
N GLY A 50 -3.63 -6.85 3.99
CA GLY A 50 -4.20 -5.85 3.10
C GLY A 50 -3.27 -4.65 2.99
N PHE A 51 -3.59 -3.70 2.13
CA PHE A 51 -2.89 -2.43 2.08
C PHE A 51 -3.80 -1.28 1.65
N GLU A 52 -3.37 -0.07 1.96
CA GLU A 52 -3.97 1.18 1.49
C GLU A 52 -2.97 2.01 0.70
N ILE A 53 -3.42 2.58 -0.41
CA ILE A 53 -2.76 3.63 -1.18
C ILE A 53 -3.49 4.94 -0.88
N LEU A 54 -2.77 5.92 -0.33
CA LEU A 54 -3.27 7.26 -0.02
C LEU A 54 -2.61 8.24 -0.99
N CYS A 55 -3.43 9.06 -1.65
CA CYS A 55 -2.93 10.18 -2.44
C CYS A 55 -2.53 11.32 -1.51
N VAL A 56 -1.27 11.72 -1.57
CA VAL A 56 -0.74 12.91 -0.87
C VAL A 56 -0.87 14.14 -1.74
N GLU A 57 -0.58 13.98 -3.04
CA GLU A 57 -0.61 15.04 -4.05
C GLU A 57 -1.00 14.39 -5.38
N ALA A 58 -1.93 14.99 -6.13
CA ALA A 58 -2.26 14.58 -7.49
C ALA A 58 -2.13 15.77 -8.44
N LYS A 59 -1.56 15.55 -9.63
CA LYS A 59 -1.44 16.60 -10.66
C LYS A 59 -2.80 16.99 -11.26
N ASN A 60 -3.75 16.06 -11.29
CA ASN A 60 -5.10 16.32 -11.80
C ASN A 60 -6.16 15.56 -10.98
N THR A 61 -6.88 16.28 -10.12
CA THR A 61 -7.94 15.70 -9.29
C THR A 61 -9.27 15.49 -10.03
N GLU A 62 -9.40 15.99 -11.26
CA GLU A 62 -10.58 15.82 -12.12
C GLU A 62 -10.44 14.60 -13.06
N ALA A 63 -9.25 14.01 -13.14
CA ALA A 63 -9.01 12.83 -13.98
C ALA A 63 -9.84 11.63 -13.51
N LYS A 64 -10.34 10.82 -14.47
CA LYS A 64 -11.17 9.64 -14.20
C LYS A 64 -10.53 8.64 -13.22
N GLY A 65 -9.20 8.49 -13.28
CA GLY A 65 -8.44 7.59 -12.42
C GLY A 65 -8.05 8.16 -11.06
N TYR A 66 -8.42 9.41 -10.75
CA TYR A 66 -8.12 10.03 -9.47
C TYR A 66 -8.83 9.31 -8.31
N PHE A 67 -8.11 9.16 -7.20
CA PHE A 67 -8.64 8.74 -5.92
C PHE A 67 -7.84 9.37 -4.79
N SER A 68 -8.51 9.73 -3.70
CA SER A 68 -7.83 10.15 -2.46
C SER A 68 -7.29 8.95 -1.68
N LYS A 69 -8.02 7.83 -1.73
CA LYS A 69 -7.68 6.58 -1.03
C LYS A 69 -8.18 5.35 -1.80
N LYS A 70 -7.37 4.31 -1.88
CA LYS A 70 -7.72 3.00 -2.46
C LYS A 70 -7.14 1.88 -1.60
N GLY A 71 -7.89 0.81 -1.39
CA GLY A 71 -7.42 -0.37 -0.67
C GLY A 71 -7.29 -1.58 -1.59
N SER A 72 -6.58 -2.61 -1.14
CA SER A 72 -6.54 -3.92 -1.78
C SER A 72 -7.87 -4.69 -1.78
N GLY A 73 -8.92 -4.13 -1.16
CA GLY A 73 -10.21 -4.77 -0.91
C GLY A 73 -10.22 -5.51 0.43
N SER A 74 -11.01 -6.59 0.52
CA SER A 74 -11.06 -7.44 1.71
C SER A 74 -9.68 -7.99 2.04
N TYR A 75 -9.32 -8.03 3.32
CA TYR A 75 -8.08 -8.65 3.76
C TYR A 75 -8.12 -10.15 3.47
N ARG A 76 -7.04 -10.69 2.92
CA ARG A 76 -6.92 -12.10 2.55
C ARG A 76 -5.68 -12.71 3.15
N SER A 77 -5.70 -14.02 3.32
CA SER A 77 -4.58 -14.77 3.88
C SER A 77 -3.42 -14.86 2.88
N GLY A 78 -2.23 -14.42 3.30
CA GLY A 78 -0.95 -14.58 2.60
C GLY A 78 -0.74 -13.78 1.31
N TYR A 79 -1.79 -13.39 0.59
CA TYR A 79 -1.67 -12.66 -0.67
C TYR A 79 -2.86 -11.75 -0.99
N VAL A 80 -2.56 -10.52 -1.41
CA VAL A 80 -3.52 -9.60 -2.03
C VAL A 80 -2.87 -8.87 -3.20
N VAL A 81 -3.69 -8.49 -4.19
CA VAL A 81 -3.29 -7.70 -5.36
C VAL A 81 -4.31 -6.62 -5.64
N LEU A 82 -3.84 -5.47 -6.12
CA LEU A 82 -4.66 -4.39 -6.65
C LEU A 82 -4.10 -3.97 -8.01
N GLU A 83 -4.98 -3.89 -9.01
CA GLU A 83 -4.67 -3.34 -10.32
C GLU A 83 -5.47 -2.06 -10.52
N LEU A 84 -4.79 -1.00 -10.97
CA LEU A 84 -5.36 0.32 -11.21
C LEU A 84 -5.01 0.74 -12.63
N GLU A 85 -6.01 1.18 -13.38
CA GLU A 85 -5.84 1.75 -14.72
C GLU A 85 -5.92 3.28 -14.65
N ASN A 86 -5.29 3.95 -15.61
CA ASN A 86 -5.27 5.42 -15.71
C ASN A 86 -4.79 6.09 -14.40
N PHE A 87 -3.70 5.57 -13.83
CA PHE A 87 -3.18 6.01 -12.54
C PHE A 87 -2.56 7.41 -12.68
N VAL A 88 -3.13 8.37 -11.96
CA VAL A 88 -2.77 9.79 -12.07
C VAL A 88 -1.36 10.05 -11.52
N ALA A 89 -0.63 10.96 -12.16
CA ALA A 89 0.66 11.44 -11.67
C ALA A 89 0.51 12.17 -10.32
N GLY A 90 1.45 11.94 -9.42
CA GLY A 90 1.34 12.44 -8.05
C GLY A 90 2.30 11.79 -7.06
N VAL A 91 2.03 12.02 -5.78
CA VAL A 91 2.75 11.44 -4.65
C VAL A 91 1.78 10.58 -3.85
N TYR A 92 2.18 9.33 -3.60
CA TYR A 92 1.33 8.34 -2.98
C TYR A 92 2.04 7.64 -1.82
N ASN A 93 1.31 7.44 -0.73
CA ASN A 93 1.73 6.61 0.39
C ASN A 93 1.06 5.24 0.30
N LEU A 94 1.82 4.17 0.48
CA LEU A 94 1.38 2.78 0.47
C LEU A 94 1.65 2.18 1.85
N ILE A 95 0.59 1.74 2.51
CA ILE A 95 0.59 1.25 3.89
C ILE A 95 0.16 -0.22 3.87
N PRO A 96 1.10 -1.17 3.92
CA PRO A 96 0.77 -2.57 4.14
C PRO A 96 0.46 -2.83 5.62
N SER A 97 -0.58 -3.63 5.90
CA SER A 97 -0.98 -4.00 7.26
C SER A 97 -1.52 -5.42 7.34
N THR A 98 -1.42 -6.01 8.53
CA THR A 98 -2.17 -7.20 8.92
C THR A 98 -3.62 -6.83 9.26
N PHE A 99 -4.52 -7.80 9.33
CA PHE A 99 -5.89 -7.55 9.76
C PHE A 99 -5.93 -7.15 11.23
N TYR A 100 -5.39 -8.00 12.10
CA TYR A 100 -5.30 -7.76 13.54
C TYR A 100 -4.02 -7.02 13.92
N ALA A 101 -4.09 -6.15 14.93
CA ALA A 101 -2.92 -5.51 15.54
C ALA A 101 -2.08 -6.54 16.32
N GLY A 102 -0.79 -6.25 16.51
CA GLY A 102 0.16 -7.11 17.21
C GLY A 102 0.64 -8.34 16.41
N VAL A 103 0.16 -8.54 15.20
CA VAL A 103 0.61 -9.65 14.34
C VAL A 103 1.94 -9.29 13.70
N GLU A 104 2.99 -9.99 14.14
CA GLU A 104 4.32 -9.85 13.55
C GLU A 104 4.53 -10.85 12.41
N ALA A 105 4.98 -10.37 11.26
CA ALA A 105 5.30 -11.22 10.12
C ALA A 105 6.18 -10.50 9.09
N PRO A 106 7.05 -11.22 8.38
CA PRO A 106 7.72 -10.69 7.19
C PRO A 106 6.72 -10.53 6.03
N TYR A 107 7.03 -9.65 5.09
CA TYR A 107 6.27 -9.51 3.85
C TYR A 107 7.15 -9.08 2.66
N PHE A 108 6.63 -9.36 1.47
CA PHE A 108 7.10 -8.79 0.21
C PHE A 108 6.04 -7.86 -0.36
N LEU A 109 6.47 -6.65 -0.71
CA LEU A 109 5.63 -5.64 -1.35
C LEU A 109 6.23 -5.33 -2.73
N ASN A 110 5.46 -5.61 -3.78
CA ASN A 110 5.87 -5.38 -5.17
C ASN A 110 4.98 -4.33 -5.81
N ILE A 111 5.58 -3.41 -6.54
CA ILE A 111 4.90 -2.37 -7.31
C ILE A 111 5.37 -2.55 -8.75
N TYR A 112 4.43 -2.80 -9.65
CA TYR A 112 4.67 -2.93 -11.09
C TYR A 112 4.08 -1.71 -11.78
N ALA A 113 4.93 -1.03 -12.55
CA ALA A 113 4.59 0.16 -13.31
C ALA A 113 5.30 0.12 -14.66
N PRO A 114 4.78 0.80 -15.69
CA PRO A 114 5.43 0.95 -17.00
C PRO A 114 6.78 1.69 -16.92
N THR A 115 7.01 2.45 -15.85
CA THR A 115 8.22 3.24 -15.64
C THR A 115 8.85 2.93 -14.28
N ALA A 116 10.14 3.22 -14.14
CA ALA A 116 10.83 3.04 -12.87
C ALA A 116 10.30 4.03 -11.83
N LEU A 117 9.88 3.51 -10.67
CA LEU A 117 9.40 4.31 -9.55
C LEU A 117 10.44 4.32 -8.44
N LYS A 118 10.81 5.52 -7.96
CA LYS A 118 11.59 5.66 -6.73
C LYS A 118 10.65 5.52 -5.54
N VAL A 119 10.93 4.53 -4.69
CA VAL A 119 10.15 4.24 -3.48
C VAL A 119 11.01 4.46 -2.26
N ASN A 120 10.55 5.29 -1.33
CA ASN A 120 11.22 5.56 -0.06
C ASN A 120 10.37 5.01 1.10
N ARG A 121 11.01 4.48 2.13
CA ARG A 121 10.32 4.11 3.37
C ARG A 121 10.25 5.33 4.28
N LEU A 122 9.06 5.67 4.76
CA LEU A 122 8.83 6.78 5.71
C LEU A 122 8.88 6.32 7.16
N LYS A 123 8.46 5.06 7.43
CA LYS A 123 8.53 4.38 8.74
C LYS A 123 8.48 2.87 8.57
#